data_AF-A0A1Z7YZ42-F1
#
_entry.id   AF-A0A1Z7YZ42-F1
#
_cell.length_a   1.000
_cell.length_b   1.000
_cell.length_c   1.000
_cell.angle_alpha   90.00
_cell.angle_beta   90.00
_cell.angle_gamma   90.00
#
_symmetry.space_group_name_H-M   'P 1'
#
loop_
_entity.id
_entity.type
_entity.pdbx_description
1 polymer ?
#
loop_
_entity_poly.entity_id
_entity_poly.type
_entity_poly.pdbx_seq_one_letter_code
_entity_poly.pdbx_strand_id
1 'polypeptide(L)'
;MKILIVLACFAFSLTSYSQTIEIPDKNFECALIDYGIDSDKKINGKLLISDAKKVAFLDLSNKKIENLIGIESFTSLEYLDCRNNYLSNLDLSKNSALSALFSDVNDVIKSDVIFDVFDWFN
;
A
#
# COMPACT_ATOMS: atom_id res chain seq x y z
N MET A 1 -35.62 -10.14 -41.05
CA MET A 1 -34.18 -10.49 -40.94
C MET A 1 -33.39 -9.50 -41.78
N LYS A 2 -32.70 -8.47 -41.29
CA LYS A 2 -31.54 -8.48 -40.37
C LYS A 2 -31.35 -7.09 -39.71
N ILE A 3 -32.45 -6.44 -39.29
CA ILE A 3 -32.38 -5.40 -38.23
C ILE A 3 -31.82 -5.99 -36.91
N LEU A 4 -31.68 -7.32 -36.87
CA LEU A 4 -31.08 -8.12 -35.80
C LEU A 4 -29.54 -7.97 -35.62
N ILE A 5 -28.83 -7.17 -36.44
CA ILE A 5 -27.34 -7.08 -36.34
C ILE A 5 -26.88 -5.81 -35.60
N VAL A 6 -27.70 -4.77 -35.46
CA VAL A 6 -27.31 -3.57 -34.68
C VAL A 6 -27.44 -3.79 -33.16
N LEU A 7 -28.16 -4.83 -32.74
CA LEU A 7 -28.23 -5.29 -31.35
C LEU A 7 -27.06 -6.20 -30.93
N ALA A 8 -26.08 -6.46 -31.81
CA ALA A 8 -24.95 -7.34 -31.53
C ALA A 8 -23.70 -6.64 -30.98
N CYS A 9 -23.70 -5.31 -30.82
CA CYS A 9 -22.51 -4.56 -30.36
C CYS A 9 -22.68 -3.84 -29.01
N PHE A 10 -23.75 -4.12 -28.26
CA PHE A 10 -23.93 -3.56 -26.91
C PHE A 10 -24.09 -4.63 -25.83
N ALA A 11 -23.46 -5.77 -26.04
CA ALA A 11 -22.95 -6.59 -24.95
C ALA A 11 -21.42 -6.47 -24.96
N PHE A 12 -20.89 -5.24 -24.96
CA PHE A 12 -19.58 -5.04 -24.35
C PHE A 12 -19.84 -5.29 -22.87
N SER A 13 -19.70 -6.55 -22.47
CA SER A 13 -19.67 -6.96 -21.09
C SER A 13 -18.79 -5.94 -20.39
N LEU A 14 -19.40 -5.07 -19.57
CA LEU A 14 -18.66 -4.18 -18.69
C LEU A 14 -18.02 -5.07 -17.64
N THR A 15 -16.96 -5.79 -18.04
CA THR A 15 -16.03 -6.34 -17.09
C THR A 15 -15.35 -5.12 -16.51
N SER A 16 -15.92 -4.58 -15.44
CA SER A 16 -15.27 -3.63 -14.57
C SER A 16 -14.04 -4.36 -14.01
N TYR A 17 -12.93 -4.29 -14.73
CA TYR A 17 -11.65 -4.72 -14.20
C TYR A 17 -11.37 -3.80 -13.02
N SER A 18 -11.38 -4.38 -11.82
CA SER A 18 -10.95 -3.65 -10.64
C SER A 18 -9.49 -3.30 -10.84
N GLN A 19 -9.19 -2.01 -10.87
CA GLN A 19 -7.82 -1.55 -11.02
C GLN A 19 -7.09 -1.80 -9.69
N THR A 20 -5.91 -2.40 -9.78
CA THR A 20 -5.05 -2.69 -8.64
C THR A 20 -3.86 -1.74 -8.60
N ILE A 21 -3.33 -1.51 -7.42
CA ILE A 21 -2.03 -0.87 -7.16
C ILE A 21 -1.07 -1.94 -6.66
N GLU A 22 0.22 -1.75 -6.91
CA GLU A 22 1.26 -2.63 -6.40
C GLU A 22 1.66 -2.18 -4.99
N ILE A 23 1.69 -3.13 -4.05
CA ILE A 23 2.11 -2.97 -2.65
C ILE A 23 3.25 -3.96 -2.39
N PRO A 24 4.48 -3.69 -2.86
CA PRO A 24 5.55 -4.68 -2.83
C PRO A 24 6.06 -5.00 -1.41
N ASP A 25 5.86 -4.10 -0.44
CA ASP A 25 6.17 -4.35 0.97
C ASP A 25 5.07 -5.19 1.63
N LYS A 26 5.43 -6.43 2.02
CA LYS A 26 4.49 -7.36 2.64
C LYS A 26 4.01 -6.88 4.01
N ASN A 27 4.81 -6.14 4.78
CA ASN A 27 4.39 -5.62 6.08
C ASN A 27 3.38 -4.48 5.90
N PHE A 28 3.54 -3.67 4.85
CA PHE A 28 2.54 -2.67 4.48
C PHE A 28 1.23 -3.36 4.08
N GLU A 29 1.27 -4.35 3.18
CA GLU A 29 0.07 -5.11 2.78
C GLU A 29 -0.59 -5.82 3.97
N CYS A 30 0.19 -6.44 4.86
CA CYS A 30 -0.33 -7.05 6.09
C CYS A 30 -1.07 -6.04 6.97
N ALA A 31 -0.52 -4.84 7.16
CA ALA A 31 -1.19 -3.80 7.94
C ALA A 31 -2.53 -3.40 7.30
N LEU A 32 -2.60 -3.31 5.98
CA LEU A 32 -3.85 -3.02 5.27
C LEU A 32 -4.89 -4.14 5.43
N ILE A 33 -4.46 -5.41 5.43
CA ILE A 33 -5.32 -6.56 5.70
C ILE A 33 -5.83 -6.54 7.15
N ASP A 34 -4.95 -6.27 8.12
CA ASP A 34 -5.27 -6.20 9.54
C ASP A 34 -6.30 -5.10 9.83
N TYR A 35 -6.23 -3.97 9.13
CA TYR A 35 -7.22 -2.90 9.21
C TYR A 35 -8.50 -3.16 8.40
N GLY A 36 -8.58 -4.27 7.67
CA GLY A 36 -9.71 -4.59 6.81
C GLY A 36 -9.85 -3.66 5.61
N ILE A 37 -8.77 -2.98 5.23
CA ILE A 37 -8.71 -2.12 4.03
C ILE A 37 -8.57 -3.00 2.80
N ASP A 38 -7.63 -3.95 2.82
CA ASP A 38 -7.48 -4.90 1.72
C ASP A 38 -8.62 -5.94 1.74
N SER A 39 -9.54 -5.78 0.80
CA SER A 39 -10.78 -6.56 0.75
C SER A 39 -10.58 -8.02 0.34
N ASP A 40 -9.49 -8.35 -0.36
CA ASP A 40 -9.22 -9.72 -0.78
C ASP A 40 -8.50 -10.56 0.30
N LYS A 41 -7.89 -9.86 1.29
CA LYS A 41 -7.22 -10.41 2.47
C LYS A 41 -6.06 -11.34 2.15
N LYS A 42 -5.38 -11.15 1.01
CA LYS A 42 -4.25 -11.98 0.58
C LYS A 42 -3.01 -11.12 0.43
N ILE A 43 -1.91 -11.56 1.04
CA ILE A 43 -0.59 -10.98 0.83
C ILE A 43 -0.10 -11.37 -0.57
N ASN A 44 -0.48 -10.58 -1.57
CA ASN A 44 -0.26 -10.85 -2.98
C ASN A 44 0.49 -9.72 -3.71
N GLY A 45 0.90 -8.70 -2.96
CA GLY A 45 1.55 -7.50 -3.44
C GLY A 45 0.60 -6.53 -4.12
N LYS A 46 -0.72 -6.63 -3.90
CA LYS A 46 -1.69 -5.78 -4.59
C LYS A 46 -2.80 -5.31 -3.68
N LEU A 47 -3.31 -4.13 -3.99
CA LEU A 47 -4.49 -3.57 -3.34
C LEU A 47 -5.45 -3.03 -4.41
N LEU A 48 -6.76 -3.12 -4.18
CA LEU A 48 -7.72 -2.46 -5.06
C LEU A 48 -7.65 -0.93 -4.89
N ILE A 49 -7.65 -0.19 -6.00
CA ILE A 49 -7.70 1.28 -5.97
C ILE A 49 -8.94 1.78 -5.22
N SER A 50 -10.06 1.07 -5.36
CA SER A 50 -11.30 1.39 -4.64
C SER A 50 -11.16 1.31 -3.13
N ASP A 51 -10.27 0.47 -2.62
CA ASP A 51 -10.05 0.32 -1.18
C ASP A 51 -9.14 1.43 -0.65
N ALA A 52 -8.04 1.71 -1.35
CA ALA A 52 -7.15 2.84 -1.03
C ALA A 52 -7.90 4.18 -0.94
N LYS A 53 -8.81 4.44 -1.89
CA LYS A 53 -9.55 5.72 -1.97
C LYS A 53 -10.55 5.96 -0.84
N LYS A 54 -10.90 4.94 -0.05
CA LYS A 54 -11.82 5.07 1.10
C LYS A 54 -11.08 5.46 2.38
N VAL A 55 -9.75 5.38 2.40
CA VAL A 55 -8.94 5.55 3.60
C VAL A 55 -8.63 7.03 3.81
N ALA A 56 -9.15 7.59 4.91
CA ALA A 56 -8.82 8.94 5.37
C ALA A 56 -7.78 8.94 6.50
N PHE A 57 -7.71 7.87 7.29
CA PHE A 57 -6.82 7.71 8.43
C PHE A 57 -6.06 6.41 8.31
N LEU A 58 -4.73 6.47 8.38
CA LEU A 58 -3.89 5.28 8.33
C LEU A 58 -2.76 5.37 9.34
N ASP A 59 -2.73 4.41 10.28
CA ASP A 59 -1.66 4.26 11.27
C ASP A 59 -0.83 3.02 10.92
N LEU A 60 0.36 3.26 10.38
CA LEU A 60 1.36 2.28 10.02
C LEU A 60 2.51 2.23 11.03
N SER A 61 2.34 2.79 12.22
CA SER A 61 3.44 2.89 13.18
C SER A 61 3.90 1.51 13.69
N ASN A 62 5.22 1.34 13.83
CA ASN A 62 5.85 0.12 14.37
C ASN A 62 5.45 -1.17 13.64
N LYS A 63 5.45 -1.14 12.30
CA LYS A 63 5.06 -2.27 11.44
C LYS A 63 6.23 -2.91 10.69
N LYS A 64 7.47 -2.45 10.91
CA LYS A 64 8.66 -2.94 10.20
C LYS A 64 8.58 -2.75 8.68
N ILE A 65 7.94 -1.66 8.24
CA ILE A 65 7.75 -1.36 6.82
C ILE A 65 9.04 -0.74 6.27
N GLU A 66 9.52 -1.24 5.13
CA GLU A 66 10.73 -0.75 4.46
C GLU A 66 10.40 0.20 3.30
N ASN A 67 9.23 0.04 2.68
CA ASN A 67 8.76 0.95 1.65
C ASN A 67 7.23 1.12 1.65
N LEU A 68 6.77 2.32 1.26
CA LEU A 68 5.35 2.67 1.12
C LEU A 68 4.95 2.83 -0.36
N ILE A 69 5.56 2.08 -1.28
CA ILE A 69 5.11 2.07 -2.68
C ILE A 69 3.63 1.71 -2.72
N GLY A 70 2.84 2.48 -3.47
CA GLY A 70 1.38 2.37 -3.56
C GLY A 70 0.64 3.38 -2.67
N ILE A 71 1.30 4.03 -1.71
CA ILE A 71 0.69 5.05 -0.84
C ILE A 71 0.13 6.24 -1.64
N GLU A 72 0.69 6.52 -2.83
CA GLU A 72 0.25 7.59 -3.73
C GLU A 72 -1.22 7.44 -4.19
N SER A 73 -1.76 6.22 -4.11
CA SER A 73 -3.14 5.91 -4.48
C SER A 73 -4.16 6.16 -3.37
N PHE A 74 -3.69 6.48 -2.16
CA PHE A 74 -4.51 6.86 -1.02
C PHE A 74 -4.85 8.37 -1.10
N THR A 75 -5.58 8.75 -2.16
CA THR A 75 -5.84 10.16 -2.50
C THR A 75 -6.74 10.89 -1.49
N SER A 76 -7.51 10.15 -0.70
CA SER A 76 -8.38 10.67 0.36
C SER A 76 -7.69 10.71 1.73
N LEU A 77 -6.41 10.34 1.81
CA LEU A 77 -5.67 10.24 3.07
C LEU A 77 -5.45 11.61 3.68
N GLU A 78 -6.02 11.84 4.86
CA GLU A 78 -5.92 13.09 5.63
C GLU A 78 -4.89 12.98 6.76
N TYR A 79 -4.71 11.77 7.29
CA TYR A 79 -3.80 11.45 8.38
C TYR A 79 -2.95 10.22 8.07
N LEU A 80 -1.64 10.35 8.21
CA LEU A 80 -0.68 9.25 8.13
C LEU A 80 0.26 9.25 9.33
N ASP A 81 0.29 8.15 10.08
CA ASP A 81 1.38 7.84 11.00
C ASP A 81 2.19 6.68 10.43
N CYS A 82 3.47 6.90 10.17
CA CYS A 82 4.41 5.87 9.71
C CYS A 82 5.67 5.83 10.58
N ARG A 83 5.57 6.26 11.85
CA ARG A 83 6.70 6.26 12.79
C ARG A 83 7.20 4.85 13.13
N ASN A 84 8.45 4.75 13.55
CA ASN A 84 9.08 3.50 13.98
C ASN A 84 9.06 2.40 12.89
N ASN A 85 9.36 2.77 11.64
CA ASN A 85 9.56 1.83 10.54
C ASN A 85 10.99 1.98 9.99
N TYR A 86 11.24 1.42 8.81
CA TYR A 86 12.54 1.37 8.15
C TYR A 86 12.51 2.08 6.78
N LEU A 87 11.72 3.15 6.68
CA LEU A 87 11.48 3.84 5.41
C LEU A 87 12.71 4.64 4.97
N SER A 88 13.31 4.24 3.86
CA SER A 88 14.43 4.96 3.22
C SER A 88 13.98 6.14 2.35
N ASN A 89 12.70 6.14 1.92
CA ASN A 89 12.08 7.21 1.15
C ASN A 89 10.60 7.31 1.50
N LEU A 90 10.05 8.52 1.42
CA LEU A 90 8.65 8.82 1.63
C LEU A 90 8.19 9.88 0.63
N ASP A 91 7.62 9.44 -0.50
CA ASP A 91 6.99 10.32 -1.48
C ASP A 91 5.47 10.39 -1.23
N LEU A 92 5.01 11.57 -0.82
CA LEU A 92 3.59 11.85 -0.54
C LEU A 92 3.03 12.92 -1.50
N SER A 93 3.70 13.18 -2.62
CA SER A 93 3.35 14.26 -3.56
C SER A 93 1.95 14.10 -4.20
N LYS A 94 1.36 12.91 -4.13
CA LYS A 94 0.01 12.60 -4.63
C LYS A 94 -1.05 12.53 -3.53
N ASN A 95 -0.67 12.55 -2.26
CA ASN A 95 -1.58 12.54 -1.12
C ASN A 95 -2.02 13.97 -0.77
N SER A 96 -2.67 14.65 -1.72
CA SER A 96 -3.01 16.08 -1.62
C SER A 96 -3.99 16.43 -0.50
N ALA A 97 -4.73 15.46 0.03
CA ALA A 97 -5.64 15.63 1.16
C ALA A 97 -4.92 15.57 2.52
N LEU A 98 -3.64 15.18 2.55
CA LEU A 98 -2.91 14.94 3.78
C LEU A 98 -2.71 16.24 4.57
N SER A 99 -3.20 16.25 5.80
CA SER A 99 -3.16 17.39 6.70
C SER A 99 -2.35 17.12 7.97
N ALA A 100 -2.15 15.84 8.32
CA ALA A 100 -1.35 15.40 9.45
C ALA A 100 -0.42 14.24 9.04
N LEU A 101 0.87 14.42 9.31
CA LEU A 101 1.92 13.43 9.05
C LEU A 101 2.80 13.24 10.28
N PHE A 102 2.97 11.98 10.69
CA PHE A 102 3.94 11.58 11.71
C PHE A 102 4.88 10.55 11.08
N SER A 103 6.15 10.91 10.86
CA SER A 103 7.12 10.06 10.16
C SER A 103 8.47 9.96 10.89
N ASP A 104 8.50 10.39 12.15
CA ASP A 104 9.69 10.30 13.01
C ASP A 104 10.15 8.85 13.19
N VAL A 105 11.46 8.65 13.35
CA VAL A 105 12.05 7.32 13.58
C VAL A 105 11.76 6.36 12.41
N ASN A 106 12.25 6.72 11.22
CA ASN A 106 12.30 5.85 10.05
C ASN A 106 13.72 5.44 9.67
N ASP A 107 14.67 5.73 10.55
CA ASP A 107 16.10 5.59 10.33
C ASP A 107 16.64 4.53 11.29
N VAL A 108 16.48 3.26 10.92
CA VAL A 108 17.09 2.17 11.69
C VAL A 108 17.80 1.25 10.72
N ILE A 109 19.12 1.24 10.89
CA ILE A 109 20.05 0.25 10.35
C ILE A 109 19.38 -1.12 10.39
N LYS A 110 19.12 -1.67 9.21
CA LYS A 110 18.64 -3.03 8.99
C LYS A 110 19.40 -3.94 9.96
N SER A 111 18.72 -4.50 10.97
CA SER A 111 19.36 -5.33 11.99
C SER A 111 19.74 -6.72 11.47
N ASP A 112 20.11 -6.82 10.19
CA ASP A 112 20.70 -8.01 9.56
C ASP A 112 22.22 -8.08 9.81
N VAL A 113 22.82 -7.07 10.46
CA VAL A 113 24.15 -7.26 11.06
C VAL A 113 23.95 -8.03 12.36
N ILE A 114 23.79 -9.35 12.24
CA ILE A 114 24.29 -10.25 13.26
C ILE A 114 25.77 -9.88 13.39
N PHE A 115 26.12 -9.08 14.40
CA PHE A 115 27.48 -9.10 14.90
C PHE A 115 27.62 -10.50 15.48
N ASP A 116 28.05 -11.45 14.64
CA ASP A 116 28.49 -12.74 15.11
C ASP A 116 29.61 -12.41 16.08
N VAL A 117 29.31 -12.58 17.38
CA VAL A 117 30.27 -12.41 18.47
C VAL A 117 31.46 -13.39 18.30
N PHE A 118 31.39 -14.28 17.31
CA PHE A 118 32.44 -15.20 16.88
C PHE A 118 33.50 -14.59 15.96
N ASP A 119 33.28 -13.46 15.30
CA ASP A 119 34.30 -12.83 14.44
C ASP A 119 35.38 -12.05 15.22
N TRP A 120 35.24 -11.92 16.55
CA TRP A 120 36.29 -11.39 17.42
C TRP A 120 37.38 -12.41 17.78
N PHE A 121 37.26 -13.67 17.37
CA PHE A 121 38.21 -14.74 17.70
C PHE A 121 39.01 -15.32 16.52
N ASN A 122 39.10 -14.63 15.37
CA ASN A 122 40.05 -14.98 14.29
C ASN A 122 41.09 -13.89 14.05
#